data_AF-A0A1G1PPE5-F1
#
_entry.id   AF-A0A1G1PPE5-F1
#
_cell.length_a   1.000
_cell.length_b   1.000
_cell.length_c   1.000
_cell.angle_alpha   90.00
_cell.angle_beta   90.00
_cell.angle_gamma   90.00
#
_symmetry.space_group_name_H-M   'P 1'
#
loop_
_entity.id
_entity.type
_entity.pdbx_description
1 polymer ?
#
loop_
_entity_poly.entity_id
_entity_poly.type
_entity_poly.pdbx_seq_one_letter_code
_entity_poly.pdbx_strand_id
1 'polypeptide(L)'
;MKLSKFLLLVIIVTAFSLLYVYQQTEVFRLAYAGQKQQAFFDDLLDKNSNLRYNIEKNASLARIGSKVSLCAEYEMPVGYRLVRVTPVKETAARETPFAVGERLLTRVFSIKSQAEARTINP
;
A
#
# COMPACT_ATOMS: atom_id res chain seq x y z
N MET A 1 33.16 -48.36 33.75
CA MET A 1 32.22 -48.20 32.62
C MET A 1 32.99 -48.39 31.32
N LYS A 2 32.46 -49.14 30.34
CA LYS A 2 33.16 -49.39 29.06
C LYS A 2 33.37 -48.05 28.34
N LEU A 3 34.60 -47.77 27.91
CA LEU A 3 35.03 -46.51 27.27
C LEU A 3 34.07 -46.05 26.15
N SER A 4 33.49 -47.01 25.43
CA SER A 4 32.50 -46.77 24.37
C SER A 4 31.24 -46.05 24.85
N LYS A 5 30.75 -46.33 26.07
CA LYS A 5 29.56 -45.67 26.61
C LYS A 5 29.82 -44.21 26.96
N PHE A 6 31.02 -43.90 27.43
CA PHE A 6 31.43 -42.52 27.74
C PHE A 6 31.58 -41.70 26.45
N LEU A 7 32.24 -42.26 25.44
CA LEU A 7 32.40 -41.63 24.12
C LEU A 7 31.04 -41.33 23.47
N LEU A 8 30.10 -42.29 23.53
CA LEU A 8 28.75 -42.11 23.01
C LEU A 8 27.98 -40.99 23.74
N LEU A 9 28.11 -40.91 25.06
CA LEU A 9 27.48 -39.84 25.84
C LEU A 9 28.03 -38.47 25.46
N VAL A 10 29.37 -38.35 25.33
CA VAL A 10 30.00 -37.09 24.92
C VAL A 10 29.49 -36.67 23.54
N ILE A 11 29.47 -37.57 22.55
CA ILE A 11 28.97 -37.27 21.19
C ILE A 11 27.53 -36.76 21.23
N ILE A 12 26.66 -37.39 22.02
CA ILE A 12 25.26 -36.96 22.17
C ILE A 12 25.20 -35.54 22.74
N VAL A 13 25.93 -35.27 23.83
CA VAL A 13 25.93 -33.94 24.47
C VAL A 13 26.45 -32.87 23.51
N THR A 14 27.51 -33.16 22.75
CA THR A 14 28.05 -32.22 21.76
C THR A 14 27.06 -31.98 20.62
N ALA A 15 26.38 -33.03 20.14
CA ALA A 15 25.37 -32.91 19.09
C ALA A 15 24.17 -32.08 19.56
N PHE A 16 23.67 -32.29 20.78
CA PHE A 16 22.60 -31.47 21.35
C PHE A 16 23.01 -30.01 21.53
N SER A 17 24.27 -29.76 21.94
CA SER A 17 24.79 -28.40 22.09
C SER A 17 24.87 -27.67 20.75
N LEU A 18 25.32 -28.34 19.70
CA LEU A 18 25.34 -27.81 18.33
C LEU A 18 23.93 -27.51 17.82
N LEU A 19 22.99 -28.44 18.03
CA LEU A 19 21.61 -28.30 17.59
C LEU A 19 20.92 -27.12 18.32
N TYR A 20 21.16 -26.97 19.61
CA TYR A 20 20.66 -25.86 20.41
C TYR A 20 21.10 -24.50 19.87
N VAL A 21 22.41 -24.34 19.62
CA VAL A 21 22.95 -23.09 19.06
C VAL A 21 22.38 -22.83 17.66
N TYR A 22 22.28 -23.87 16.82
CA TYR A 22 21.70 -23.76 15.49
C TYR A 22 20.24 -23.25 15.54
N GLN A 23 19.40 -23.83 16.39
CA GLN A 23 18.02 -23.39 16.59
C GLN A 23 17.96 -21.94 17.06
N GLN A 24 18.81 -21.55 18.00
CA GLN A 24 18.88 -20.18 18.49
C GLN A 24 19.22 -19.21 17.35
N THR A 25 20.18 -19.54 16.49
CA THR A 25 20.57 -18.69 15.34
C THR A 25 19.46 -18.56 14.29
N GLU A 26 18.72 -19.64 14.00
CA GLU A 26 17.59 -19.59 13.06
C GLU A 26 16.46 -18.70 13.58
N VAL A 27 16.13 -18.78 14.87
CA VAL A 27 15.11 -17.89 15.47
C VAL A 27 15.49 -16.42 15.31
N PHE A 28 16.74 -16.07 15.58
CA PHE A 28 17.21 -14.70 15.35
C PHE A 28 17.14 -14.31 13.88
N ARG A 29 17.54 -15.21 12.97
CA ARG A 29 17.49 -14.95 11.52
C ARG A 29 16.06 -14.67 11.03
N LEU A 30 15.11 -15.48 11.49
CA LEU A 30 13.68 -15.32 11.21
C LEU A 30 13.14 -14.01 11.78
N ALA A 31 13.50 -13.65 13.01
CA ALA A 31 13.09 -12.39 13.63
C ALA A 31 13.61 -11.18 12.83
N TYR A 32 14.88 -11.18 12.41
CA TYR A 32 15.45 -10.11 11.59
C TYR A 32 14.79 -10.01 10.21
N ALA A 33 14.46 -11.16 9.59
CA ALA A 33 13.76 -11.16 8.31
C ALA A 33 12.35 -10.54 8.44
N GLY A 34 11.62 -10.88 9.50
CA GLY A 34 10.32 -10.28 9.82
C GLY A 34 10.41 -8.79 10.09
N GLN A 35 11.38 -8.36 10.91
CA GLN A 35 11.59 -6.96 11.24
C GLN A 35 11.91 -6.11 9.99
N LYS A 36 12.70 -6.64 9.06
CA LYS A 36 13.02 -5.93 7.82
C LYS A 36 11.78 -5.70 6.94
N GLN A 37 10.89 -6.69 6.87
CA GLN A 37 9.63 -6.55 6.15
C GLN A 37 8.70 -5.54 6.83
N GLN A 38 8.59 -5.59 8.16
CA GLN A 38 7.77 -4.66 8.92
C GLN A 38 8.25 -3.21 8.73
N ALA A 39 9.56 -2.96 8.84
CA ALA A 39 10.13 -1.63 8.60
C ALA A 39 9.85 -1.11 7.18
N PHE A 40 9.85 -2.00 6.18
CA PHE A 40 9.49 -1.63 4.81
C PHE A 40 8.01 -1.27 4.67
N PHE A 41 7.11 -2.00 5.33
CA PHE A 41 5.68 -1.67 5.34
C PHE A 41 5.39 -0.36 6.07
N ASP A 42 6.07 -0.10 7.19
CA ASP A 42 5.93 1.15 7.94
C ASP A 42 6.39 2.35 7.09
N ASP A 43 7.53 2.24 6.39
CA ASP A 43 8.00 3.27 5.45
C ASP A 43 7.00 3.52 4.30
N LEU A 44 6.39 2.47 3.76
CA LEU A 44 5.34 2.63 2.74
C LEU A 44 4.08 3.31 3.30
N LEU A 45 3.70 3.00 4.54
CA LEU A 45 2.54 3.56 5.20
C LEU A 45 2.76 5.05 5.52
N ASP A 46 3.96 5.43 5.96
CA ASP A 46 4.37 6.81 6.17
C ASP A 46 4.41 7.61 4.87
N LYS A 47 4.92 7.01 3.79
CA LYS A 47 4.86 7.65 2.45
C LYS A 47 3.43 7.84 1.99
N ASN A 48 2.57 6.84 2.21
CA ASN A 48 1.16 6.93 1.85
C ASN A 48 0.44 8.03 2.64
N SER A 49 0.65 8.10 3.95
CA SER A 49 0.04 9.12 4.81
C SER A 49 0.49 10.52 4.39
N ASN A 50 1.78 10.71 4.10
CA ASN A 50 2.32 11.97 3.60
C ASN A 50 1.72 12.35 2.23
N LEU A 51 1.59 11.39 1.30
CA LEU A 51 0.93 11.62 0.01
C LEU A 51 -0.53 12.03 0.18
N ARG A 52 -1.29 11.35 1.05
CA ARG A 52 -2.70 11.70 1.34
C ARG A 52 -2.81 13.10 1.92
N TYR A 53 -1.96 13.44 2.88
CA TYR A 53 -1.90 14.79 3.45
C TYR A 53 -1.55 15.84 2.39
N ASN A 54 -0.57 15.56 1.51
CA ASN A 54 -0.21 16.49 0.44
C ASN A 54 -1.34 16.66 -0.57
N ILE A 55 -2.04 15.58 -0.94
CA ILE A 55 -3.22 15.66 -1.80
C ILE A 55 -4.29 16.49 -1.12
N GLU A 56 -4.62 16.23 0.13
CA GLU A 56 -5.64 17.00 0.86
C GLU A 56 -5.26 18.48 0.99
N LYS A 57 -3.99 18.77 1.30
CA LYS A 57 -3.47 20.14 1.40
C LYS A 57 -3.43 20.87 0.06
N ASN A 58 -3.11 20.18 -1.03
CA ASN A 58 -3.05 20.74 -2.38
C ASN A 58 -4.43 20.86 -3.03
N ALA A 59 -5.33 19.91 -2.74
CA ALA A 59 -6.71 19.89 -3.17
C ALA A 59 -7.63 20.76 -2.28
N SER A 60 -7.12 21.21 -1.13
CA SER A 60 -7.84 22.12 -0.26
C SER A 60 -8.19 23.39 -1.01
N LEU A 61 -9.51 23.66 -1.06
CA LEU A 61 -10.11 24.82 -1.72
C LEU A 61 -9.47 26.14 -1.26
N ALA A 62 -8.99 26.21 -0.02
CA ALA A 62 -8.30 27.39 0.51
C ALA A 62 -6.98 27.68 -0.22
N ARG A 63 -6.20 26.63 -0.54
CA ARG A 63 -4.92 26.78 -1.24
C ARG A 63 -5.12 27.02 -2.73
N ILE A 64 -6.08 26.33 -3.35
CA ILE A 64 -6.46 26.57 -4.74
C ILE A 64 -7.01 28.00 -4.89
N GLY A 65 -7.93 28.41 -4.02
CA GLY A 65 -8.50 29.75 -3.99
C GLY A 65 -7.43 30.83 -3.87
N SER A 66 -6.45 30.67 -2.96
CA SER A 66 -5.34 31.63 -2.82
C SER A 66 -4.42 31.73 -4.04
N LYS A 67 -4.23 30.64 -4.80
CA LYS A 67 -3.44 30.66 -6.04
C LYS A 67 -4.22 31.24 -7.21
N VAL A 68 -5.50 30.91 -7.32
CA VAL A 68 -6.38 31.42 -8.38
C VAL A 68 -6.63 32.92 -8.18
N SER A 69 -6.80 33.39 -6.94
CA SER A 69 -6.98 34.81 -6.63
C SER A 69 -5.74 35.68 -6.92
N LEU A 70 -4.55 35.07 -7.06
CA LEU A 70 -3.31 35.76 -7.44
C LEU A 70 -3.18 35.93 -8.96
N CYS A 71 -3.89 35.13 -9.76
CA CYS A 71 -4.00 35.34 -11.20
C CYS A 71 -5.07 36.41 -11.47
N ALA A 72 -4.65 37.68 -11.51
CA ALA A 72 -5.53 38.81 -11.80
C ALA A 72 -6.19 38.76 -13.21
N GLU A 73 -5.69 37.89 -14.10
CA GLU A 73 -6.23 37.68 -15.44
C GLU A 73 -7.32 36.59 -15.50
N TYR A 74 -7.62 35.92 -14.38
CA TYR A 74 -8.67 34.90 -14.37
C TYR A 74 -10.06 35.54 -14.26
N GLU A 75 -10.72 35.72 -15.40
CA GLU A 75 -12.10 36.17 -15.46
C GLU A 75 -13.05 34.97 -15.44
N MET A 76 -13.90 34.90 -14.43
CA MET A 76 -14.85 33.79 -14.27
C MET A 76 -16.06 34.03 -15.21
N PRO A 77 -16.33 33.12 -16.17
CA PRO A 77 -17.35 33.37 -17.19
C PRO A 77 -18.75 33.53 -16.58
N VAL A 78 -19.48 34.54 -17.06
CA VAL A 78 -20.83 34.92 -16.61
C VAL A 78 -21.84 33.85 -17.05
N GLY A 79 -21.87 32.71 -16.36
CA GLY A 79 -22.73 31.57 -16.70
C GLY A 79 -22.32 30.24 -16.08
N TYR A 80 -21.46 30.23 -15.06
CA TYR A 80 -21.03 28.98 -14.45
C TYR A 80 -22.12 28.40 -13.53
N ARG A 81 -22.30 27.08 -13.60
CA ARG A 81 -23.15 26.32 -12.67
C ARG A 81 -22.24 25.50 -11.76
N LEU A 82 -22.20 25.84 -10.48
CA LEU A 82 -21.48 25.04 -9.49
C LEU A 82 -22.26 23.74 -9.26
N VAL A 83 -21.67 22.62 -9.66
CA VAL A 83 -22.22 21.28 -9.38
C VAL A 83 -21.43 20.71 -8.20
N ARG A 84 -22.10 20.54 -7.06
CA ARG A 84 -21.52 19.89 -5.89
C ARG A 84 -21.44 18.39 -6.16
N VAL A 85 -20.22 17.90 -6.40
CA VAL A 85 -19.98 16.46 -6.49
C VAL A 85 -19.83 15.95 -5.05
N THR A 86 -20.85 15.27 -4.54
CA THR A 86 -20.77 14.61 -3.23
C THR A 86 -19.74 13.49 -3.34
N PRO A 87 -18.70 13.44 -2.50
CA PRO A 87 -17.78 12.31 -2.51
C PRO A 87 -18.57 11.07 -2.13
N VAL A 88 -18.57 10.07 -3.02
CA VAL A 88 -19.08 8.74 -2.70
C VAL A 88 -18.23 8.24 -1.53
N LYS A 89 -18.85 8.13 -0.35
CA LYS A 89 -18.25 7.43 0.78
C LYS A 89 -18.01 5.99 0.31
N GLU A 90 -16.76 5.65 0.05
CA GLU A 90 -16.32 4.27 -0.14
C GLU A 90 -16.46 3.52 1.20
N THR A 91 -17.69 3.14 1.55
CA THR A 91 -17.95 2.14 2.58
C THR A 91 -19.23 1.40 2.22
N ALA A 92 -19.09 0.23 1.62
CA ALA A 92 -19.70 -1.03 2.07
C ALA A 92 -19.84 -2.01 0.88
N ALA A 93 -19.11 -3.11 1.01
CA ALA A 93 -19.46 -4.47 0.59
C ALA A 93 -20.66 -4.60 -0.36
N ARG A 94 -20.38 -4.86 -1.64
CA ARG A 94 -21.28 -5.66 -2.47
C ARG A 94 -20.73 -7.08 -2.50
N GLU A 95 -21.12 -7.86 -1.50
CA GLU A 95 -21.05 -9.31 -1.59
C GLU A 95 -21.97 -9.75 -2.74
N THR A 96 -21.39 -10.39 -3.75
CA THR A 96 -22.11 -11.34 -4.61
C THR A 96 -21.20 -12.54 -4.78
N PRO A 97 -21.69 -13.77 -4.56
CA PRO A 97 -20.84 -14.96 -4.60
C PRO A 97 -20.45 -15.31 -6.04
N PHE A 98 -19.19 -15.72 -6.18
CA PHE A 98 -18.62 -16.64 -7.18
C PHE A 98 -18.90 -16.43 -8.69
N ALA A 99 -17.82 -16.05 -9.40
CA ALA A 99 -17.25 -16.85 -10.48
C ALA A 99 -15.75 -16.52 -10.60
N VAL A 100 -14.91 -17.47 -10.18
CA VAL A 100 -13.46 -17.38 -10.07
C VAL A 100 -12.86 -17.76 -11.43
N GLY A 101 -12.26 -16.83 -12.14
CA GLY A 101 -11.52 -17.19 -13.36
C GLY A 101 -11.05 -16.03 -14.24
N GLU A 102 -11.87 -15.01 -14.49
CA GLU A 102 -11.64 -14.15 -15.68
C GLU A 102 -11.37 -12.66 -15.39
N ARG A 103 -11.27 -12.25 -14.11
CA ARG A 103 -11.25 -10.81 -13.73
C ARG A 103 -9.86 -10.14 -13.65
N LEU A 104 -8.76 -10.87 -13.81
CA LEU A 104 -7.43 -10.27 -13.65
C LEU A 104 -6.91 -9.57 -14.93
N LEU A 105 -7.25 -10.09 -16.11
CA LEU A 105 -6.78 -9.49 -17.37
C LEU A 105 -7.59 -8.25 -17.79
N THR A 106 -8.87 -8.17 -17.41
CA THR A 106 -9.72 -7.01 -17.75
C THR A 106 -9.44 -5.76 -16.90
N ARG A 107 -8.73 -5.90 -15.77
CA ARG A 107 -8.34 -4.77 -14.92
C ARG A 107 -7.12 -4.02 -15.43
N VAL A 108 -6.23 -4.69 -16.16
CA VAL A 108 -4.98 -4.09 -16.69
C VAL A 108 -5.22 -3.35 -18.02
N PHE A 109 -6.22 -3.75 -18.81
CA PHE A 109 -6.54 -3.10 -20.09
C PHE A 109 -7.68 -2.07 -20.04
N SER A 110 -8.17 -1.70 -18.85
CA SER A 110 -9.15 -0.61 -18.73
C SER A 110 -8.48 0.76 -18.73
N ILE A 111 -7.67 1.03 -19.75
CA ILE A 111 -7.35 2.40 -20.18
C ILE A 111 -8.64 2.95 -20.76
N LYS A 112 -9.52 3.49 -19.91
CA LYS A 112 -10.60 4.37 -20.35
C LYS A 112 -9.99 5.72 -20.74
N SER A 113 -9.33 5.74 -21.89
CA SER A 113 -9.26 6.92 -22.73
C SER A 113 -10.68 7.20 -23.19
N GLN A 114 -11.37 8.11 -22.51
CA GLN A 114 -12.54 8.77 -23.06
C GLN A 114 -12.19 10.25 -23.22
N ALA A 115 -11.44 10.51 -24.27
CA ALA A 115 -11.50 11.79 -24.96
C ALA A 115 -12.76 11.77 -25.82
N GLU A 116 -13.81 12.49 -25.40
CA GLU A 116 -14.85 12.93 -26.33
C GLU A 116 -15.10 14.41 -26.11
N ALA A 117 -14.40 15.23 -26.90
CA ALA A 117 -14.83 16.58 -27.19
C ALA A 117 -16.05 16.49 -28.10
N ARG A 118 -17.23 16.85 -27.61
CA ARG A 118 -18.39 17.12 -28.47
C ARG A 118 -18.51 18.63 -28.67
N THR A 119 -18.14 19.05 -29.87
CA THR A 119 -18.42 20.38 -30.42
C THR A 119 -19.92 20.60 -30.59
N ILE A 120 -20.32 21.83 -30.33
CA ILE A 120 -21.68 22.36 -30.44
C ILE A 120 -22.02 22.45 -31.94
N ASN A 121 -23.24 22.04 -32.33
CA ASN A 121 -23.80 22.31 -33.65
C ASN A 121 -24.76 23.53 -33.57
N PRO A 122 -24.90 24.29 -34.68
CA PRO A 122 -25.14 25.74 -34.73
C PRO A 122 -26.50 26.23 -34.24
#